data_AF-A0A836X0C4-F1
#
_entry.id   AF-A0A836X0C4-F1
#
_cell.length_a   1.000
_cell.length_b   1.000
_cell.length_c   1.000
_cell.angle_alpha   90.00
_cell.angle_beta   90.00
_cell.angle_gamma   90.00
#
_symmetry.space_group_name_H-M   'P 1'
#
loop_
_entity.id
_entity.type
_entity.pdbx_description
1 polymer ?
#
loop_
_entity_poly.entity_id
_entity_poly.type
_entity_poly.pdbx_seq_one_letter_code
_entity_poly.pdbx_strand_id
1 'polypeptide(L)'
;VKTRLGWDAASIQIVEVAKMLQDEGVQALAVHCRTRAQGHKGDVDYSWIPRIKAAVEIPVILNGDIISPQSARAAFDSTGCDAVMIGRAAIRHPWLFREIRHHLETGELLDEPTPLERAELCLHHLQLSIEYSGERYGLISMRRHYAGYFRGVRGAAQLRGELCQFRELAPLEARLRQLATRPDTSEAAVAVTAIS
;
A
#
# COMPACT_ATOMS: atom_id res chain seq x y z
N VAL A 1 -13.82 -15.23 1.59
CA VAL A 1 -14.20 -14.45 2.81
C VAL A 1 -12.97 -13.73 3.36
N LYS A 2 -13.13 -12.57 4.02
CA LYS A 2 -12.04 -11.89 4.76
C LYS A 2 -12.43 -11.68 6.22
N THR A 3 -11.57 -12.10 7.15
CA THR A 3 -11.85 -12.02 8.60
C THR A 3 -10.59 -11.74 9.44
N ARG A 4 -10.72 -11.87 10.75
CA ARG A 4 -9.70 -11.73 11.80
C ARG A 4 -9.58 -13.02 12.61
N LEU A 5 -8.61 -13.09 13.51
CA LEU A 5 -8.38 -14.28 14.35
C LEU A 5 -9.55 -14.63 15.28
N GLY A 6 -10.31 -13.61 15.69
CA GLY A 6 -11.37 -13.70 16.68
C GLY A 6 -11.76 -12.32 17.18
N TRP A 7 -12.66 -12.25 18.15
CA TRP A 7 -13.06 -10.99 18.77
C TRP A 7 -11.96 -10.40 19.65
N ASP A 8 -11.42 -11.19 20.58
CA ASP A 8 -10.29 -10.86 21.45
C ASP A 8 -9.38 -12.10 21.66
N ALA A 9 -8.40 -11.98 22.55
CA ALA A 9 -7.41 -13.04 22.81
C ALA A 9 -8.01 -14.29 23.47
N ALA A 10 -9.12 -14.16 24.20
CA ALA A 10 -9.81 -15.29 24.82
C ALA A 10 -10.75 -16.02 23.85
N SER A 11 -11.00 -15.42 22.67
CA SER A 11 -11.99 -15.91 21.70
C SER A 11 -11.38 -16.15 20.31
N ILE A 12 -10.13 -16.62 20.22
CA ILE A 12 -9.52 -16.96 18.93
C ILE A 12 -10.06 -18.30 18.46
N GLN A 13 -10.87 -18.29 17.40
CA GLN A 13 -11.55 -19.47 16.84
C GLN A 13 -11.31 -19.63 15.33
N ILE A 14 -10.28 -18.97 14.79
CA ILE A 14 -10.09 -18.87 13.33
C ILE A 14 -9.91 -20.21 12.61
N VAL A 15 -9.34 -21.22 13.27
CA VAL A 15 -9.16 -22.55 12.65
C VAL A 15 -10.51 -23.25 12.47
N GLU A 16 -11.39 -23.18 13.47
CA GLU A 16 -12.75 -23.72 13.38
C GLU A 16 -13.56 -22.97 12.33
N VAL A 17 -13.51 -21.64 12.36
CA VAL A 17 -14.16 -20.77 11.36
C VAL A 17 -13.66 -21.09 9.94
N ALA A 18 -12.36 -21.32 9.75
CA ALA A 18 -11.81 -21.65 8.44
C ALA A 18 -12.39 -22.95 7.87
N LYS A 19 -12.52 -23.99 8.71
CA LYS A 19 -13.16 -25.25 8.32
C LYS A 19 -14.62 -25.06 7.92
N MET A 20 -15.39 -24.37 8.76
CA MET A 20 -16.80 -24.07 8.45
C MET A 20 -16.93 -23.31 7.13
N LEU A 21 -16.08 -22.31 6.89
CA LEU A 21 -16.11 -21.55 5.64
C LEU A 21 -15.79 -22.43 4.42
N GLN A 22 -14.84 -23.35 4.53
CA GLN A 22 -14.55 -24.31 3.47
C GLN A 22 -15.75 -25.23 3.21
N ASP A 23 -16.37 -25.77 4.26
CA ASP A 23 -17.52 -26.68 4.15
C ASP A 23 -18.72 -26.00 3.47
N GLU A 24 -18.88 -24.70 3.67
CA GLU A 24 -19.87 -23.84 2.99
C GLU A 24 -19.46 -23.42 1.55
N GLY A 25 -18.35 -23.97 1.03
CA GLY A 25 -17.91 -23.75 -0.36
C GLY A 25 -17.16 -22.44 -0.61
N VAL A 26 -16.66 -21.76 0.43
CA VAL A 26 -15.83 -20.55 0.24
C VAL A 26 -14.55 -20.90 -0.51
N GLN A 27 -14.25 -20.15 -1.57
CA GLN A 27 -13.13 -20.45 -2.47
C GLN A 27 -11.77 -19.89 -2.03
N ALA A 28 -11.73 -18.98 -1.05
CA ALA A 28 -10.49 -18.43 -0.48
C ALA A 28 -10.76 -17.71 0.85
N LEU A 29 -9.78 -17.73 1.75
CA LEU A 29 -9.84 -17.10 3.06
C LEU A 29 -8.70 -16.11 3.27
N ALA A 30 -9.04 -14.82 3.41
CA ALA A 30 -8.08 -13.79 3.82
C ALA A 30 -8.17 -13.52 5.33
N VAL A 31 -7.06 -13.63 6.05
CA VAL A 31 -7.03 -13.47 7.52
C VAL A 31 -6.12 -12.33 7.91
N HIS A 32 -6.70 -11.29 8.52
CA HIS A 32 -5.90 -10.34 9.27
C HIS A 32 -5.51 -11.01 10.59
N CYS A 33 -4.22 -11.31 10.76
CA CYS A 33 -3.66 -12.00 11.92
C CYS A 33 -3.59 -11.13 13.20
N ARG A 34 -4.68 -10.40 13.46
CA ARG A 34 -5.00 -9.69 14.70
C ARG A 34 -6.44 -10.05 15.08
N THR A 35 -6.76 -10.00 16.36
CA THR A 35 -8.14 -10.02 16.87
C THR A 35 -8.85 -8.71 16.57
N ARG A 36 -10.18 -8.66 16.65
CA ARG A 36 -10.93 -7.41 16.50
C ARG A 36 -10.50 -6.37 17.55
N ALA A 37 -10.38 -6.77 18.81
CA ALA A 37 -10.06 -5.89 19.94
C ALA A 37 -8.70 -5.19 19.79
N GLN A 38 -7.70 -5.85 19.19
CA GLN A 38 -6.42 -5.23 18.88
C GLN A 38 -6.52 -4.09 17.86
N GLY A 39 -7.52 -4.13 16.96
CA GLY A 39 -7.66 -3.14 15.90
C GLY A 39 -6.42 -3.07 15.00
N HIS A 40 -5.61 -2.01 15.14
CA HIS A 40 -4.35 -1.79 14.43
C HIS A 40 -3.14 -1.70 15.36
N LYS A 41 -3.32 -2.02 16.64
CA LYS A 41 -2.29 -2.00 17.69
C LYS A 41 -1.70 -3.39 17.91
N GLY A 42 -0.52 -3.44 18.52
CA GLY A 42 0.22 -4.67 18.79
C GLY A 42 0.70 -5.37 17.52
N ASP A 43 1.42 -6.47 17.70
CA ASP A 43 2.00 -7.21 16.58
C ASP A 43 0.97 -8.06 15.83
N VAL A 44 1.31 -8.41 14.60
CA VAL A 44 0.51 -9.34 13.79
C VAL A 44 1.07 -10.74 14.03
N ASP A 45 0.23 -11.66 14.51
CA ASP A 45 0.65 -13.02 14.84
C ASP A 45 0.50 -13.95 13.64
N TYR A 46 1.53 -13.99 12.80
CA TYR A 46 1.58 -14.84 11.61
C TYR A 46 1.58 -16.34 11.91
N SER A 47 1.81 -16.76 13.16
CA SER A 47 1.84 -18.18 13.53
C SER A 47 0.49 -18.90 13.33
N TRP A 48 -0.60 -18.14 13.18
CA TRP A 48 -1.92 -18.67 12.86
C TRP A 48 -2.08 -19.12 11.42
N ILE A 49 -1.33 -18.58 10.47
CA ILE A 49 -1.47 -18.96 9.06
C ILE A 49 -1.12 -20.44 8.83
N PRO A 50 0.04 -20.97 9.29
CA PRO A 50 0.33 -22.40 9.18
C PRO A 50 -0.74 -23.29 9.83
N ARG A 51 -1.30 -22.86 10.98
CA ARG A 51 -2.35 -23.60 11.68
C ARG A 51 -3.65 -23.69 10.88
N ILE A 52 -4.01 -22.61 10.18
CA ILE A 52 -5.18 -22.56 9.31
C ILE A 52 -4.92 -23.42 8.07
N LYS A 53 -3.76 -23.25 7.41
CA LYS A 53 -3.37 -24.04 6.23
C LYS A 53 -3.32 -25.54 6.49
N ALA A 54 -2.94 -25.96 7.70
CA ALA A 54 -2.97 -27.37 8.08
C ALA A 54 -4.39 -27.93 8.26
N ALA A 55 -5.40 -27.07 8.34
CA ALA A 55 -6.78 -27.44 8.62
C ALA A 55 -7.72 -27.34 7.41
N VAL A 56 -7.32 -26.65 6.34
CA VAL A 56 -8.14 -26.40 5.14
C VAL A 56 -7.31 -26.52 3.86
N GLU A 57 -7.97 -26.86 2.76
CA GLU A 57 -7.39 -26.95 1.41
C GLU A 57 -7.58 -25.67 0.60
N ILE A 58 -8.57 -24.84 0.96
CA ILE A 58 -8.82 -23.57 0.27
C ILE A 58 -7.63 -22.60 0.45
N PRO A 59 -7.32 -21.77 -0.56
CA PRO A 59 -6.25 -20.77 -0.47
C PRO A 59 -6.37 -19.85 0.74
N VAL A 60 -5.28 -19.72 1.50
CA VAL A 60 -5.18 -18.85 2.68
C VAL A 60 -4.29 -17.64 2.37
N ILE A 61 -4.91 -16.45 2.44
CA ILE A 61 -4.28 -15.18 2.13
C ILE A 61 -3.90 -14.48 3.45
N LEU A 62 -2.62 -14.27 3.69
CA LEU A 62 -2.13 -13.54 4.86
C LEU A 62 -2.40 -12.04 4.72
N ASN A 63 -2.95 -11.41 5.76
CA ASN A 63 -3.16 -9.98 5.83
C ASN A 63 -2.60 -9.39 7.14
N GLY A 64 -1.99 -8.21 7.02
CA GLY A 64 -1.48 -7.43 8.14
C GLY A 64 0.01 -7.17 8.00
N ASP A 65 0.39 -5.90 8.08
CA ASP A 65 1.76 -5.40 8.22
C ASP A 65 2.81 -5.86 7.19
N ILE A 66 2.34 -6.27 6.01
CA ILE A 66 3.17 -6.36 4.79
C ILE A 66 3.37 -4.94 4.25
N ILE A 67 4.60 -4.42 4.38
CA ILE A 67 4.93 -3.01 4.12
C ILE A 67 6.12 -2.82 3.16
N SER A 68 6.80 -3.89 2.78
CA SER A 68 7.97 -3.87 1.90
C SER A 68 8.11 -5.20 1.14
N PRO A 69 8.92 -5.23 0.05
CA PRO A 69 9.29 -6.47 -0.64
C PRO A 69 9.81 -7.57 0.29
N GLN A 70 10.70 -7.20 1.21
CA GLN A 70 11.29 -8.13 2.17
C GLN A 70 10.26 -8.67 3.16
N SER A 71 9.34 -7.81 3.66
CA SER A 71 8.28 -8.28 4.56
C SER A 71 7.31 -9.25 3.87
N ALA A 72 7.05 -9.06 2.58
CA ALA A 72 6.25 -9.99 1.79
C ALA A 72 6.98 -11.33 1.63
N ARG A 73 8.25 -11.31 1.22
CA ARG A 73 9.10 -12.50 1.11
C ARG A 73 9.16 -13.28 2.43
N ALA A 74 9.46 -12.59 3.53
CA ALA A 74 9.51 -13.20 4.86
C ALA A 74 8.15 -13.80 5.28
N ALA A 75 7.03 -13.18 4.93
CA ALA A 75 5.71 -13.75 5.21
C ALA A 75 5.45 -15.03 4.43
N PHE A 76 5.80 -15.08 3.13
CA PHE A 76 5.73 -16.32 2.35
C PHE A 76 6.62 -17.41 2.94
N ASP A 77 7.90 -17.10 3.19
CA ASP A 77 8.88 -18.06 3.69
C ASP A 77 8.52 -18.64 5.06
N SER A 78 8.00 -17.81 5.97
CA SER A 78 7.71 -18.22 7.36
C SER A 78 6.34 -18.86 7.56
N THR A 79 5.37 -18.59 6.69
CA THR A 79 3.97 -19.02 6.90
C THR A 79 3.45 -20.00 5.87
N GLY A 80 4.08 -20.04 4.69
CA GLY A 80 3.58 -20.77 3.54
C GLY A 80 2.23 -20.28 3.03
N CYS A 81 1.79 -19.04 3.31
CA CYS A 81 0.53 -18.49 2.77
C CYS A 81 0.49 -18.55 1.24
N ASP A 82 -0.70 -18.70 0.66
CA ASP A 82 -0.88 -18.79 -0.80
C ASP A 82 -0.79 -17.42 -1.48
N ALA A 83 -1.10 -16.36 -0.73
CA ALA A 83 -0.95 -14.98 -1.17
C ALA A 83 -0.85 -14.03 0.05
N VAL A 84 -0.45 -12.79 -0.22
CA VAL A 84 -0.51 -11.68 0.74
C VAL A 84 -1.51 -10.63 0.29
N MET A 85 -2.24 -10.06 1.25
CA MET A 85 -3.14 -8.94 1.02
C MET A 85 -2.61 -7.70 1.73
N ILE A 86 -2.46 -6.61 0.97
CA ILE A 86 -1.82 -5.37 1.41
C ILE A 86 -2.85 -4.25 1.45
N GLY A 87 -2.92 -3.54 2.58
CA GLY A 87 -3.86 -2.43 2.76
C GLY A 87 -3.14 -1.09 2.91
N ARG A 88 -2.88 -0.69 4.16
CA ARG A 88 -2.34 0.64 4.51
C ARG A 88 -1.04 1.01 3.78
N ALA A 89 -0.15 0.05 3.55
CA ALA A 89 1.12 0.29 2.88
C ALA A 89 0.92 0.71 1.42
N ALA A 90 0.06 0.02 0.67
CA ALA A 90 -0.25 0.34 -0.72
C ALA A 90 -0.82 1.76 -0.90
N ILE A 91 -1.57 2.28 0.08
CA ILE A 91 -2.07 3.67 0.06
C ILE A 91 -0.93 4.69 0.16
N ARG A 92 0.11 4.37 0.95
CA ARG A 92 1.26 5.26 1.21
C ARG A 92 2.43 5.01 0.26
N HIS A 93 2.40 3.92 -0.49
CA HIS A 93 3.46 3.45 -1.37
C HIS A 93 2.82 2.79 -2.59
N PRO A 94 2.29 3.60 -3.55
CA PRO A 94 1.44 3.11 -4.63
C PRO A 94 2.10 2.08 -5.56
N TRP A 95 3.43 2.08 -5.65
CA TRP A 95 4.22 1.17 -6.49
C TRP A 95 4.73 -0.08 -5.74
N LEU A 96 4.35 -0.28 -4.47
CA LEU A 96 4.78 -1.41 -3.63
C LEU A 96 4.51 -2.78 -4.27
N PHE A 97 3.40 -2.94 -4.99
CA PHE A 97 3.08 -4.22 -5.65
C PHE A 97 4.08 -4.58 -6.75
N ARG A 98 4.62 -3.60 -7.49
CA ARG A 98 5.66 -3.80 -8.52
C ARG A 98 6.96 -4.26 -7.87
N GLU A 99 7.36 -3.60 -6.78
CA GLU A 99 8.57 -3.93 -6.04
C GLU A 99 8.49 -5.31 -5.40
N ILE A 100 7.36 -5.67 -4.77
CA ILE A 100 7.16 -7.00 -4.19
C ILE A 100 7.26 -8.06 -5.28
N ARG A 101 6.56 -7.87 -6.40
CA ARG A 101 6.60 -8.83 -7.51
C ARG A 101 8.03 -9.05 -8.01
N HIS A 102 8.74 -7.97 -8.32
CA HIS A 102 10.13 -8.07 -8.78
C HIS A 102 11.01 -8.79 -7.77
N HIS A 103 10.93 -8.43 -6.48
CA HIS A 103 11.74 -9.07 -5.45
C HIS A 103 11.44 -10.55 -5.26
N LEU A 104 10.18 -10.98 -5.40
CA LEU A 104 9.82 -12.39 -5.34
C LEU A 104 10.32 -13.17 -6.57
N GLU A 105 10.38 -12.54 -7.74
CA GLU A 105 10.81 -13.15 -9.01
C GLU A 105 12.34 -13.20 -9.15
N THR A 106 13.05 -12.15 -8.73
CA THR A 106 14.50 -11.99 -8.98
C THR A 106 15.36 -12.10 -7.73
N GLY A 107 14.78 -11.88 -6.54
CA GLY A 107 15.53 -11.70 -5.29
C GLY A 107 16.15 -10.30 -5.12
N GLU A 108 16.05 -9.44 -6.12
CA GLU A 108 16.64 -8.09 -6.12
C GLU A 108 15.62 -7.02 -5.70
N LEU A 109 16.08 -5.83 -5.35
CA LEU A 109 15.19 -4.70 -5.05
C LEU A 109 15.16 -3.76 -6.25
N LEU A 110 13.96 -3.32 -6.63
CA LEU A 110 13.81 -2.26 -7.61
C LEU A 110 14.19 -0.90 -7.02
N ASP A 111 14.74 -0.05 -7.87
CA ASP A 111 14.91 1.35 -7.58
C ASP A 111 13.54 2.03 -7.34
N GLU A 112 13.56 3.03 -6.47
CA GLU A 112 12.40 3.88 -6.28
C GLU A 112 12.07 4.62 -7.59
N PRO A 113 10.78 4.82 -7.92
CA PRO A 113 10.41 5.60 -9.09
C PRO A 113 10.93 7.03 -8.95
N THR A 114 11.32 7.59 -10.09
CA THR A 114 11.71 8.98 -10.25
C THR A 114 10.56 9.93 -9.89
N PRO A 115 10.83 11.20 -9.55
CA PRO A 115 9.78 12.19 -9.34
C PRO A 115 8.80 12.31 -10.51
N LEU A 116 9.29 12.17 -11.75
CA LEU A 116 8.50 12.13 -12.97
C LEU A 116 7.48 10.98 -12.95
N GLU A 117 7.95 9.74 -12.79
CA GLU A 117 7.08 8.55 -12.74
C GLU A 117 6.04 8.64 -11.60
N ARG A 118 6.43 9.21 -10.45
CA ARG A 118 5.50 9.43 -9.32
C ARG A 118 4.40 10.42 -9.67
N ALA A 119 4.74 11.54 -10.32
CA ALA A 119 3.78 12.55 -10.73
C ALA A 119 2.84 12.03 -11.82
N GLU A 120 3.36 11.27 -12.79
CA GLU A 120 2.56 10.62 -13.83
C GLU A 120 1.59 9.59 -13.24
N LEU A 121 2.06 8.72 -12.33
CA LEU A 121 1.21 7.76 -11.65
C LEU A 121 0.15 8.44 -10.77
N CYS A 122 0.50 9.56 -10.12
CA CYS A 122 -0.45 10.37 -9.36
C CYS A 122 -1.53 10.98 -10.26
N LEU A 123 -1.15 11.48 -11.44
CA LEU A 123 -2.08 12.03 -12.42
C LEU A 123 -3.01 10.94 -12.97
N HIS A 124 -2.47 9.77 -13.30
CA HIS A 124 -3.27 8.64 -13.77
C HIS A 124 -4.31 8.22 -12.71
N HIS A 125 -3.91 8.11 -11.44
CA HIS A 125 -4.84 7.80 -10.35
C HIS A 125 -5.90 8.90 -10.16
N LEU A 126 -5.53 10.17 -10.29
CA LEU A 126 -6.48 11.29 -10.27
C LEU A 126 -7.54 11.16 -11.38
N GLN A 127 -7.12 10.86 -12.60
CA GLN A 127 -8.01 10.69 -13.75
C GLN A 127 -9.00 9.54 -13.52
N LEU A 128 -8.52 8.38 -13.07
CA LEU A 128 -9.38 7.25 -12.72
C LEU A 128 -10.35 7.60 -11.58
N SER A 129 -9.89 8.35 -10.58
CA SER A 129 -10.76 8.73 -9.47
C SER A 129 -11.88 9.68 -9.91
N ILE A 130 -11.62 10.55 -10.89
CA ILE A 130 -12.62 11.45 -11.47
C ILE A 130 -13.58 10.67 -12.38
N GLU A 131 -13.07 9.76 -13.20
CA GLU A 131 -13.88 8.88 -14.03
C GLU A 131 -14.91 8.11 -13.18
N TYR A 132 -14.47 7.56 -12.05
CA TYR A 132 -15.34 6.74 -11.20
C TYR A 132 -16.30 7.55 -10.31
N SER A 133 -15.87 8.70 -9.77
CA SER A 133 -16.61 9.42 -8.73
C SER A 133 -17.12 10.81 -9.15
N GLY A 134 -16.87 11.20 -10.39
CA GLY A 134 -17.07 12.58 -10.86
C GLY A 134 -16.01 13.54 -10.31
N GLU A 135 -15.86 14.69 -10.95
CA GLU A 135 -14.74 15.62 -10.70
C GLU A 135 -14.63 16.03 -9.22
N ARG A 136 -15.73 16.50 -8.61
CA ARG A 136 -15.71 16.97 -7.22
C ARG A 136 -15.25 15.90 -6.24
N TYR A 137 -15.83 14.71 -6.29
CA TYR A 137 -15.49 13.65 -5.33
C TYR A 137 -14.17 12.96 -5.68
N GLY A 138 -13.82 12.86 -6.96
CA GLY A 138 -12.53 12.34 -7.42
C GLY A 138 -11.35 13.23 -7.01
N LEU A 139 -11.53 14.55 -6.98
CA LEU A 139 -10.50 15.45 -6.44
C LEU A 139 -10.36 15.30 -4.92
N ILE A 140 -11.47 15.21 -4.18
CA ILE A 140 -11.46 15.12 -2.72
C ILE A 140 -10.84 13.79 -2.25
N SER A 141 -11.16 12.67 -2.90
CA SER A 141 -10.61 11.36 -2.57
C SER A 141 -9.08 11.33 -2.71
N MET A 142 -8.53 12.01 -3.73
CA MET A 142 -7.08 12.02 -4.01
C MET A 142 -6.25 12.68 -2.92
N ARG A 143 -6.83 13.57 -2.10
CA ARG A 143 -6.09 14.32 -1.06
C ARG A 143 -5.35 13.43 -0.08
N ARG A 144 -5.91 12.26 0.26
CA ARG A 144 -5.27 11.30 1.19
C ARG A 144 -4.08 10.56 0.56
N HIS A 145 -3.94 10.58 -0.76
CA HIS A 145 -2.95 9.82 -1.51
C HIS A 145 -1.67 10.62 -1.80
N TYR A 146 -1.74 11.95 -1.86
CA TYR A 146 -0.55 12.79 -2.15
C TYR A 146 0.61 12.59 -1.18
N ALA A 147 0.32 12.22 0.08
CA ALA A 147 1.35 11.88 1.06
C ALA A 147 2.19 10.67 0.65
N GLY A 148 1.62 9.70 -0.06
CA GLY A 148 2.35 8.55 -0.58
C GLY A 148 3.21 8.91 -1.79
N TYR A 149 2.62 9.59 -2.78
CA TYR A 149 3.33 9.95 -4.01
C TYR A 149 4.54 10.86 -3.79
N PHE A 150 4.42 11.84 -2.88
CA PHE A 150 5.47 12.85 -2.69
C PHE A 150 6.22 12.69 -1.36
N ARG A 151 6.27 11.47 -0.81
CA ARG A 151 7.12 11.16 0.35
C ARG A 151 8.60 11.36 -0.03
N GLY A 152 9.37 11.94 0.88
CA GLY A 152 10.81 12.16 0.69
C GLY A 152 11.16 13.39 -0.15
N VAL A 153 10.19 14.00 -0.85
CA VAL A 153 10.42 15.22 -1.64
C VAL A 153 10.62 16.43 -0.73
N ARG A 154 11.64 17.26 -1.00
CA ARG A 154 11.87 18.51 -0.27
C ARG A 154 10.65 19.44 -0.42
N GLY A 155 10.13 19.95 0.69
CA GLY A 155 8.93 20.80 0.66
C GLY A 155 7.61 20.03 0.46
N ALA A 156 7.59 18.70 0.56
CA ALA A 156 6.39 17.89 0.34
C ALA A 156 5.17 18.32 1.17
N ALA A 157 5.36 18.86 2.39
CA ALA A 157 4.24 19.34 3.19
C ALA A 157 3.54 20.55 2.56
N GLN A 158 4.33 21.53 2.07
CA GLN A 158 3.81 22.69 1.35
C GLN A 158 3.14 22.25 0.05
N LEU A 159 3.79 21.39 -0.72
CA LEU A 159 3.24 20.87 -1.97
C LEU A 159 1.89 20.17 -1.74
N ARG A 160 1.77 19.30 -0.73
CA ARG A 160 0.48 18.65 -0.43
C ARG A 160 -0.59 19.65 -0.02
N GLY A 161 -0.22 20.67 0.76
CA GLY A 161 -1.12 21.75 1.14
C GLY A 161 -1.67 22.47 -0.10
N GLU A 162 -0.78 22.78 -1.05
CA GLU A 162 -1.08 23.37 -2.36
C GLU A 162 -2.02 22.48 -3.18
N LEU A 163 -1.65 21.21 -3.42
CA LEU A 163 -2.44 20.26 -4.20
C LEU A 163 -3.87 20.06 -3.65
N CYS A 164 -4.04 20.12 -2.32
CA CYS A 164 -5.35 20.01 -1.69
C CYS A 164 -6.27 21.22 -1.92
N GLN A 165 -5.75 22.38 -2.36
CA GLN A 165 -6.57 23.57 -2.62
C GLN A 165 -7.26 23.55 -3.98
N PHE A 166 -6.78 22.76 -4.94
CA PHE A 166 -7.39 22.69 -6.26
C PHE A 166 -8.82 22.13 -6.18
N ARG A 167 -9.71 22.73 -6.97
CA ARG A 167 -11.14 22.39 -7.04
C ARG A 167 -11.60 21.96 -8.44
N GLU A 168 -10.69 22.02 -9.41
CA GLU A 168 -10.91 21.71 -10.82
C GLU A 168 -9.74 20.85 -11.31
N LEU A 169 -10.01 19.94 -12.25
CA LEU A 169 -9.03 19.00 -12.80
C LEU A 169 -7.94 19.71 -13.59
N ALA A 170 -8.31 20.56 -14.56
CA ALA A 170 -7.36 21.18 -15.48
C ALA A 170 -6.18 21.89 -14.79
N PRO A 171 -6.39 22.76 -13.77
CA PRO A 171 -5.27 23.41 -13.09
C PRO A 171 -4.44 22.45 -12.23
N LEU A 172 -5.06 21.42 -11.63
CA LEU A 172 -4.34 20.40 -10.87
C LEU A 172 -3.47 19.51 -11.77
N GLU A 173 -4.00 19.10 -12.91
CA GLU A 173 -3.28 18.33 -13.93
C GLU A 173 -2.08 19.09 -14.46
N ALA A 174 -2.25 20.38 -14.79
CA ALA A 174 -1.16 21.25 -15.20
C ALA A 174 -0.07 21.33 -14.12
N ARG A 175 -0.47 21.43 -12.84
CA ARG A 175 0.47 21.47 -11.72
C ARG A 175 1.23 20.16 -11.55
N LEU A 176 0.57 19.01 -11.65
CA LEU A 176 1.21 17.69 -11.57
C LEU A 176 2.21 17.49 -12.73
N ARG A 177 1.87 17.92 -13.94
CA ARG A 177 2.78 17.87 -15.09
C ARG A 177 4.02 18.75 -14.92
N GLN A 178 3.87 19.93 -14.31
CA GLN A 178 5.02 20.79 -13.98
C GLN A 178 5.96 20.17 -12.94
N LEU A 179 5.44 19.39 -11.99
CA LEU A 179 6.28 18.66 -11.04
C LEU A 179 7.08 17.55 -11.74
N ALA A 180 6.48 16.93 -12.75
CA ALA A 180 7.11 15.91 -13.58
C ALA A 180 8.29 16.45 -14.39
N THR A 181 8.23 17.70 -14.86
CA THR A 181 9.24 18.28 -15.76
C THR A 181 10.32 19.11 -15.07
N ARG A 182 10.18 19.41 -13.78
CA ARG A 182 11.23 20.09 -13.02
C ARG A 182 12.20 19.05 -12.48
N PRO A 183 13.47 19.03 -12.91
CA PRO A 183 14.47 18.18 -12.26
C PRO A 183 14.53 18.56 -10.78
N ASP A 184 14.59 17.54 -9.93
CA ASP A 184 14.86 17.69 -8.51
C ASP A 184 16.18 18.46 -8.41
N THR A 185 16.14 19.73 -8.02
CA THR A 185 17.35 20.54 -7.85
C THR A 185 18.06 20.09 -6.58
N SER A 186 18.63 18.88 -6.61
CA SER A 186 19.62 18.43 -5.65
C SER A 186 21.02 18.98 -5.97
N GLU A 187 21.24 19.58 -7.16
CA GLU A 187 22.55 20.12 -7.59
C GLU A 187 22.65 21.66 -7.72
N ALA A 188 21.54 22.41 -7.68
CA ALA A 188 21.60 23.86 -7.97
C ALA A 188 22.08 24.76 -6.80
N ALA A 189 22.60 24.20 -5.70
CA ALA A 189 23.06 24.97 -4.54
C ALA A 189 24.57 24.82 -4.22
N VAL A 190 25.35 24.11 -5.06
CA VAL A 190 26.81 24.00 -4.86
C VAL A 190 27.59 25.09 -5.62
N ALA A 191 26.95 25.86 -6.51
CA ALA A 191 27.62 26.84 -7.36
C ALA A 191 27.56 28.31 -6.88
N VAL A 192 27.34 28.60 -5.59
CA VAL A 192 27.35 29.99 -5.06
C VAL A 192 28.38 30.22 -3.95
N THR A 193 29.26 29.25 -3.65
CA THR A 193 30.29 29.41 -2.60
C THR A 193 31.72 29.15 -3.10
N ALA A 194 31.99 29.37 -4.38
CA ALA A 194 33.33 29.26 -4.94
C ALA A 194 33.65 30.44 -5.88
N ILE A 195 33.43 31.66 -5.40
CA ILE A 195 34.21 32.83 -5.83
C ILE A 195 34.48 33.63 -4.55
N SER A 196 35.64 33.35 -3.94
CA SER A 196 36.35 34.22 -3.02
C SER A 196 37.65 34.63 -3.69
#